data_AF-A0A1Q7X876-F1
#
_entry.id   AF-A0A1Q7X876-F1
#
_cell.length_a   1.000
_cell.length_b   1.000
_cell.length_c   1.000
_cell.angle_alpha   90.00
_cell.angle_beta   90.00
_cell.angle_gamma   90.00
#
_symmetry.space_group_name_H-M   'P 1'
#
loop_
_entity.id
_entity.type
_entity.pdbx_description
1 polymer ?
#
loop_
_entity_poly.entity_id
_entity_poly.type
_entity_poly.pdbx_seq_one_letter_code
_entity_poly.pdbx_strand_id
1 'polypeptide(L)'
;MTRLLQSFLRRYARGQATAVVPYLAGARVLDLGAGEGYVAAALRAATGRWTCAVDVGPFARAAGAYVVYDGGRLPFRDGRCWARPCA
;
A
#
# COMPACT_ATOMS: atom_id res chain seq x y z
N MET A 1 12.49 -15.99 1.03
CA MET A 1 12.81 -14.64 1.55
C MET A 1 13.39 -14.76 2.95
N THR A 2 14.57 -14.19 3.22
CA THR A 2 15.20 -14.28 4.55
C THR A 2 14.63 -13.22 5.51
N ARG A 3 14.69 -13.46 6.84
CA ARG A 3 14.25 -12.49 7.85
C ARG A 3 15.00 -11.16 7.75
N LEU A 4 16.28 -11.19 7.38
CA LEU A 4 17.11 -10.00 7.18
C LEU A 4 16.57 -9.12 6.05
N LEU A 5 16.21 -9.72 4.92
CA LEU A 5 15.63 -8.99 3.80
C LEU A 5 14.28 -8.37 4.17
N GLN A 6 13.42 -9.10 4.91
CA GLN A 6 12.15 -8.52 5.39
C GLN A 6 12.37 -7.35 6.35
N SER A 7 13.34 -7.43 7.25
CA SER A 7 13.70 -6.33 8.15
C SER A 7 14.19 -5.10 7.38
N PHE A 8 15.01 -5.32 6.35
CA PHE A 8 15.47 -4.25 5.48
C PHE A 8 14.31 -3.59 4.73
N LEU A 9 13.43 -4.37 4.11
CA LEU A 9 12.26 -3.87 3.38
C LEU A 9 11.31 -3.07 4.29
N ARG A 10 11.10 -3.53 5.53
CA ARG A 10 10.32 -2.76 6.53
C ARG A 10 10.98 -1.44 6.89
N ARG A 11 12.30 -1.38 7.01
CA ARG A 11 13.04 -0.14 7.27
C ARG A 11 12.94 0.82 6.07
N TYR A 12 13.15 0.31 4.87
CA TYR A 12 13.00 1.06 3.63
C TYR A 12 11.58 1.66 3.51
N ALA A 13 10.55 0.84 3.77
CA ALA A 13 9.17 1.28 3.71
C ALA A 13 8.83 2.42 4.68
N ARG A 14 9.42 2.42 5.88
CA ARG A 14 9.28 3.55 6.82
C ARG A 14 9.89 4.83 6.23
N GLY A 15 11.05 4.73 5.59
CA GLY A 15 11.68 5.87 4.91
C GLY A 15 10.80 6.43 3.78
N GLN A 16 10.24 5.55 2.95
CA GLN A 16 9.30 5.94 1.90
C GLN A 16 8.05 6.61 2.48
N ALA A 17 7.46 6.02 3.52
CA ALA A 17 6.31 6.60 4.20
C ALA A 17 6.62 8.01 4.73
N THR A 18 7.72 8.18 5.46
CA THR A 18 8.14 9.50 5.98
C THR A 18 8.31 10.53 4.86
N ALA A 19 8.85 10.13 3.71
CA ALA A 19 9.06 11.04 2.58
C ALA A 19 7.74 11.53 1.97
N VAL A 20 6.70 10.69 1.92
CA VAL A 20 5.42 11.04 1.28
C VAL A 20 4.39 11.63 2.24
N VAL A 21 4.49 11.38 3.55
CA VAL A 21 3.54 11.85 4.58
C VAL A 21 3.16 13.34 4.46
N PRO A 22 4.11 14.28 4.26
CA PRO A 22 3.78 15.71 4.15
C PRO A 22 2.85 16.06 2.98
N TYR A 23 2.79 15.21 1.96
CA TYR A 23 2.04 15.44 0.73
C TYR A 23 0.69 14.71 0.70
N LEU A 24 0.36 13.94 1.74
CA LEU A 24 -0.87 13.15 1.78
C LEU A 24 -2.10 14.02 2.04
N ALA A 25 -3.06 14.01 1.11
CA ALA A 25 -4.38 14.60 1.28
C ALA A 25 -5.45 13.53 1.56
N GLY A 26 -6.46 13.86 2.37
CA GLY A 26 -7.64 13.01 2.60
C GLY A 26 -7.43 11.78 3.51
N ALA A 27 -8.52 11.11 3.88
CA ALA A 27 -8.48 10.03 4.87
C ALA A 27 -8.00 8.67 4.32
N ARG A 28 -7.87 8.53 2.99
CA ARG A 28 -7.65 7.26 2.29
C ARG A 28 -6.45 7.36 1.35
N VAL A 29 -5.57 6.36 1.39
CA VAL A 29 -4.37 6.28 0.55
C VAL A 29 -4.41 4.97 -0.25
N LEU A 30 -4.11 5.07 -1.55
CA LEU A 30 -3.82 3.91 -2.39
C LEU A 30 -2.32 3.82 -2.63
N ASP A 31 -1.75 2.65 -2.38
CA ASP A 31 -0.37 2.30 -2.68
C ASP A 31 -0.36 1.39 -3.92
N LEU A 32 0.11 1.91 -5.06
CA LEU A 32 0.06 1.27 -6.36
C LEU A 32 1.40 0.62 -6.71
N GLY A 33 1.37 -0.65 -7.14
CA GLY A 33 2.60 -1.44 -7.31
C GLY A 33 3.21 -1.76 -5.95
N ALA A 34 2.37 -2.14 -5.00
CA ALA A 34 2.72 -2.22 -3.59
C ALA A 34 3.67 -3.39 -3.26
N GLY A 35 3.91 -4.30 -4.20
CA GLY A 35 4.66 -5.53 -3.97
C GLY A 35 4.11 -6.23 -2.75
N GLU A 36 4.92 -6.39 -1.71
CA GLU A 36 4.53 -7.08 -0.48
C GLU A 36 3.68 -6.25 0.50
N GLY A 37 3.39 -4.98 0.19
CA GLY A 37 2.50 -4.09 0.95
C GLY A 37 3.15 -3.35 2.12
N TYR A 38 4.48 -3.36 2.23
CA TYR A 38 5.17 -2.76 3.38
C TYR A 38 5.01 -1.24 3.47
N VAL A 39 4.92 -0.53 2.34
CA VAL A 39 4.78 0.94 2.31
C VAL A 39 3.39 1.34 2.78
N ALA A 40 2.32 0.74 2.25
CA ALA A 40 0.96 0.91 2.77
C ALA A 40 0.87 0.67 4.29
N ALA A 41 1.46 -0.42 4.80
CA ALA A 41 1.45 -0.71 6.23
C ALA A 41 2.21 0.37 7.04
N ALA A 42 3.35 0.86 6.54
CA ALA A 42 4.09 1.94 7.17
C ALA A 42 3.31 3.27 7.17
N LEU A 43 2.61 3.58 6.08
CA LEU A 43 1.76 4.77 5.96
C LEU A 43 0.60 4.74 6.95
N ARG A 44 -0.08 3.59 7.09
CA ARG A 44 -1.14 3.39 8.08
C ARG A 44 -0.62 3.60 9.49
N ALA A 45 0.53 3.01 9.82
CA ALA A 45 1.14 3.15 11.14
C ALA A 45 1.56 4.59 11.44
N ALA A 46 2.09 5.32 10.45
CA ALA A 46 2.57 6.69 10.63
C ALA A 46 1.44 7.73 10.71
N THR A 47 0.29 7.47 10.08
CA THR A 47 -0.74 8.51 9.87
C THR A 47 -2.12 8.16 10.41
N GLY A 48 -2.37 6.89 10.74
CA GLY A 48 -3.70 6.38 11.06
C GLY A 48 -4.68 6.37 9.88
N ARG A 49 -4.26 6.83 8.69
CA ARG A 49 -5.11 6.85 7.50
C ARG A 49 -5.39 5.45 7.02
N TRP A 50 -6.54 5.28 6.39
CA TRP A 50 -6.90 4.02 5.80
C TRP A 50 -6.09 3.82 4.50
N THR A 51 -5.40 2.70 4.37
CA THR A 51 -4.49 2.39 3.25
C THR A 51 -4.93 1.13 2.53
N CYS A 52 -4.89 1.13 1.20
CA CYS A 52 -4.98 -0.10 0.41
C CYS A 52 -3.77 -0.26 -0.51
N ALA A 53 -3.12 -1.41 -0.41
CA ALA A 53 -2.06 -1.85 -1.30
C ALA A 53 -2.66 -2.54 -2.53
N VAL A 54 -2.15 -2.24 -3.72
CA VAL A 54 -2.58 -2.92 -4.95
C VAL A 54 -1.39 -3.31 -5.82
N ASP A 55 -1.45 -4.49 -6.41
CA ASP A 55 -0.43 -5.02 -7.30
C ASP A 55 -1.04 -5.99 -8.32
N VAL A 56 -0.29 -6.36 -9.36
CA VAL A 56 -0.72 -7.35 -10.36
C VAL A 56 -0.49 -8.80 -9.89
N GLY A 57 0.21 -8.99 -8.77
CA GLY A 57 0.48 -10.29 -8.17
C GLY A 57 0.02 -10.41 -6.70
N PRO A 58 -0.26 -11.63 -6.20
CA PRO A 58 -0.72 -11.87 -4.83
C PRO A 58 0.45 -11.93 -3.83
N PHE A 59 1.24 -10.86 -3.69
CA PHE A 59 2.43 -10.88 -2.83
C PHE A 59 2.14 -10.67 -1.33
N ALA A 60 1.23 -9.74 -1.02
CA ALA A 60 0.54 -9.50 0.26
C ALA A 60 1.18 -10.07 1.55
N ARG A 61 2.40 -9.65 1.93
CA ARG A 61 3.04 -10.10 3.18
C ARG A 61 2.83 -9.17 4.37
N ALA A 62 2.52 -7.90 4.12
CA ALA A 62 2.23 -6.93 5.16
C ALA A 62 0.75 -6.99 5.56
N ALA A 63 0.45 -6.66 6.81
CA ALA A 63 -0.93 -6.57 7.28
C ALA A 63 -1.61 -5.32 6.69
N GLY A 64 -2.87 -5.45 6.27
CA GLY A 64 -3.67 -4.36 5.70
C GLY A 64 -4.54 -4.82 4.54
N ALA A 65 -5.32 -3.89 3.98
CA ALA A 65 -6.08 -4.15 2.76
C ALA A 65 -5.11 -4.31 1.57
N TYR A 66 -5.32 -5.36 0.78
CA TYR A 66 -4.51 -5.69 -0.39
C TYR A 66 -5.40 -6.21 -1.52
N VAL A 67 -5.22 -5.70 -2.74
CA VAL A 67 -6.00 -6.14 -3.91
C VAL A 67 -5.09 -6.46 -5.08
N VAL A 68 -5.32 -7.63 -5.68
CA VAL A 68 -4.72 -8.00 -6.97
C VAL A 68 -5.59 -7.46 -8.09
N TYR A 69 -4.98 -6.76 -9.05
CA TYR A 69 -5.68 -6.19 -10.22
C TYR A 69 -4.97 -6.54 -11.53
N ASP A 70 -5.62 -6.29 -12.67
CA ASP A 70 -5.16 -6.74 -13.99
C ASP A 70 -4.07 -5.86 -14.63
N GLY A 71 -3.69 -4.74 -14.02
CA GLY A 71 -2.76 -3.77 -14.59
C GLY A 71 -3.33 -2.91 -15.72
N GLY A 72 -4.48 -3.30 -16.29
CA GLY A 72 -5.11 -2.63 -17.43
C GLY A 72 -5.97 -1.44 -17.02
N ARG A 73 -6.57 -1.48 -15.83
CA ARG A 73 -7.32 -0.35 -15.26
C ARG A 73 -7.13 -0.29 -13.75
N LEU A 74 -7.00 0.92 -13.21
CA LEU A 74 -6.98 1.08 -11.77
C LEU A 74 -8.31 0.59 -11.15
N PRO A 75 -8.30 -0.08 -9.99
CA PRO A 75 -9.47 -0.73 -9.40
C PRO A 75 -10.44 0.29 -8.76
N PHE A 76 -11.01 1.14 -9.60
CA PHE A 76 -11.75 2.34 -9.28
C PHE A 76 -13.11 2.36 -9.96
N ARG A 77 -14.14 2.91 -9.31
CA ARG A 77 -15.51 2.96 -9.86
C ARG A 77 -15.65 3.95 -11.03
N ASP A 78 -14.79 4.96 -11.09
CA ASP A 78 -14.76 6.08 -12.04
C ASP A 78 -13.34 6.43 -12.53
N GLY A 79 -12.34 5.59 -12.23
CA GLY A 79 -10.93 5.98 -12.34
C GLY A 79 -10.38 6.75 -11.13
N ARG A 80 -11.13 6.88 -10.02
CA ARG A 80 -10.67 7.36 -8.70
C ARG A 80 -10.88 6.30 -7.60
N CYS A 81 -10.00 6.29 -6.59
CA CYS A 81 -9.96 5.32 -5.48
C CYS A 81 -11.30 4.92 -4.84
N TRP A 82 -11.95 3.91 -5.42
CA TRP A 82 -13.03 3.15 -4.80
C TRP A 82 -12.90 1.67 -5.14
N ALA A 83 -12.09 0.95 -4.38
CA ALA A 83 -12.08 -0.50 -4.40
C ALA A 83 -13.07 -1.01 -3.33
N ARG A 84 -14.23 -1.51 -3.76
CA ARG A 84 -15.10 -2.37 -2.92
C ARG A 84 -14.38 -3.57 -2.27
N PRO A 85 -13.29 -4.14 -2.83
CA PRO A 85 -12.50 -5.16 -2.11
C PRO A 85 -11.56 -4.60 -1.03
N CYS A 86 -11.38 -3.29 -0.95
CA CYS A 86 -10.71 -2.62 0.16
C CYS A 86 -11.76 -1.89 1.04
N ALA A 87 -12.88 -2.54 1.40
CA ALA A 87 -13.84 -2.00 2.36
C ALA A 87 -13.61 -2.67 3.73
#